data_AF-A0A8T4JN58-F1
#
_entry.id   AF-A0A8T4JN58-F1
#
_cell.length_a   1.000
_cell.length_b   1.000
_cell.length_c   1.000
_cell.angle_alpha   90.00
_cell.angle_beta   90.00
_cell.angle_gamma   90.00
#
_symmetry.space_group_name_H-M   'P 1'
#
loop_
_entity.id
_entity.type
_entity.pdbx_description
1 polymer ?
#
loop_
_entity_poly.entity_id
_entity_poly.type
_entity_poly.pdbx_seq_one_letter_code
_entity_poly.pdbx_strand_id
1 'polypeptide(L)'
;MLEKTVYLTGPSGTGKSAIINILIEKYRGYVGGCSMDGRRNDGENFLSYESAKEEIDRRIAESENHMMIQERNFGKVILCESCMYDTRSYISAALKSDDLTEEEALKLFEYQDKEHLVDLRPKNMIFINYPVRYIQRFLQRRQYSGSFGFREDDIEYLNRVSESFEESIKDVGGVSVHFLRDPHGFYISDVDTVIRKMIGIS
;
A
#
# COMPACT_ATOMS: atom_id res chain seq x y z
N MET A 1 -13.19 10.83 17.29
CA MET A 1 -13.84 10.48 16.01
C MET A 1 -13.09 9.25 15.49
N LEU A 2 -13.77 8.19 15.06
CA LEU A 2 -13.06 7.08 14.39
C LEU A 2 -12.37 7.66 13.15
N GLU A 3 -11.06 7.49 13.03
CA GLU A 3 -10.35 7.89 11.82
C GLU A 3 -10.91 7.12 10.64
N LYS A 4 -11.35 7.85 9.61
CA LYS A 4 -12.08 7.30 8.46
C LYS A 4 -11.19 7.09 7.24
N THR A 5 -9.88 7.29 7.38
CA THR A 5 -8.94 6.92 6.32
C THR A 5 -8.56 5.46 6.46
N VAL A 6 -8.60 4.76 5.32
CA VAL A 6 -8.29 3.35 5.18
C VAL A 6 -7.29 3.18 4.05
N TYR A 7 -6.13 2.63 4.38
CA TYR A 7 -5.11 2.33 3.39
C TYR A 7 -5.26 0.90 2.88
N LEU A 8 -5.34 0.75 1.56
CA LEU A 8 -5.15 -0.55 0.95
C LEU A 8 -3.65 -0.74 0.74
N THR A 9 -3.09 -1.78 1.37
CA THR A 9 -1.66 -2.08 1.34
C THR A 9 -1.41 -3.47 0.76
N GLY A 10 -0.23 -3.68 0.19
CA GLY A 10 0.20 -4.97 -0.34
C GLY A 10 1.10 -4.80 -1.56
N PRO A 11 1.67 -5.90 -2.09
CA PRO A 11 2.56 -5.84 -3.25
C PRO A 11 1.92 -5.16 -4.47
N SER A 12 2.73 -4.65 -5.40
CA SER A 12 2.24 -4.22 -6.72
C SER A 12 1.53 -5.38 -7.42
N GLY A 13 0.57 -5.04 -8.29
CA GLY A 13 -0.23 -6.03 -9.02
C GLY A 13 -1.38 -6.66 -8.23
N THR A 14 -1.56 -6.34 -6.95
CA THR A 14 -2.69 -6.81 -6.12
C THR A 14 -4.02 -6.09 -6.40
N GLY A 15 -4.07 -5.19 -7.39
CA GLY A 15 -5.34 -4.56 -7.82
C GLY A 15 -5.90 -3.50 -6.88
N LYS A 16 -5.10 -2.97 -5.94
CA LYS A 16 -5.51 -1.93 -4.97
C LYS A 16 -6.22 -0.74 -5.64
N SER A 17 -5.61 -0.11 -6.64
CA SER A 17 -6.23 1.02 -7.37
C SER A 17 -7.57 0.63 -8.01
N ALA A 18 -7.67 -0.57 -8.58
CA ALA A 18 -8.92 -1.04 -9.20
C ALA A 18 -10.02 -1.24 -8.15
N ILE A 19 -9.69 -1.82 -6.99
CA ILE A 19 -10.62 -2.00 -5.87
C ILE A 19 -11.09 -0.63 -5.35
N ILE A 20 -10.17 0.32 -5.16
CA ILE A 20 -10.50 1.69 -4.72
C ILE A 20 -11.50 2.34 -5.68
N ASN A 21 -11.22 2.31 -6.99
CA ASN A 21 -12.07 2.91 -8.00
C ASN A 21 -13.48 2.30 -8.00
N ILE A 22 -13.58 0.98 -7.91
CA ILE A 22 -14.88 0.28 -7.83
C ILE A 22 -15.65 0.71 -6.57
N LEU A 23 -14.98 0.81 -5.42
CA LEU A 23 -15.64 1.16 -4.15
C LEU A 23 -16.08 2.63 -4.09
N ILE A 24 -15.30 3.55 -4.65
CA ILE A 24 -15.68 4.96 -4.80
C ILE A 24 -16.94 5.07 -5.66
N GLU A 25 -16.99 4.33 -6.77
CA GLU A 25 -18.15 4.31 -7.65
C GLU A 25 -19.37 3.67 -6.99
N LYS A 26 -19.19 2.54 -6.31
CA LYS A 26 -20.27 1.80 -5.65
C LYS A 26 -20.89 2.58 -4.48
N TYR A 27 -20.07 3.29 -3.71
CA TYR A 27 -20.48 4.04 -2.51
C TYR A 27 -20.36 5.55 -2.68
N ARG A 28 -20.69 6.05 -3.87
CA ARG A 28 -20.70 7.49 -4.18
C ARG A 28 -21.42 8.27 -3.07
N GLY A 29 -20.74 9.28 -2.53
CA GLY A 29 -21.25 10.12 -1.44
C GLY A 29 -20.82 9.69 -0.04
N TYR A 30 -20.53 8.40 0.19
CA TYR A 30 -20.04 7.86 1.47
C TYR A 30 -18.55 7.61 1.47
N VAL A 31 -17.98 7.33 0.29
CA VAL A 31 -16.57 7.03 0.10
C VAL A 31 -15.93 8.08 -0.82
N GLY A 32 -14.73 8.52 -0.45
CA GLY A 32 -13.81 9.28 -1.28
C GLY A 32 -12.53 8.49 -1.53
N GLY A 33 -11.76 8.89 -2.53
CA GLY A 33 -10.48 8.27 -2.84
C GLY A 33 -9.36 9.27 -2.94
N CYS A 34 -8.20 8.87 -2.46
CA CYS A 34 -6.93 9.49 -2.77
C CYS A 34 -6.17 8.52 -3.67
N SER A 35 -6.31 8.72 -4.98
CA SER A 35 -5.51 8.05 -6.00
C SER A 35 -4.71 9.14 -6.69
N MET A 36 -3.40 9.19 -6.47
CA MET A 36 -2.53 10.03 -7.28
C MET A 36 -2.22 9.31 -8.58
N ASP A 37 -3.09 9.53 -9.58
CA ASP A 37 -2.73 9.37 -10.99
C ASP A 37 -1.74 10.48 -11.37
N GLY A 38 -0.54 10.13 -11.84
CA GLY A 38 0.21 11.08 -12.67
C GLY A 38 1.71 10.91 -12.77
N ARG A 39 2.40 10.37 -11.76
CA ARG A 39 3.85 10.07 -11.85
C ARG A 39 4.20 8.86 -10.98
N ARG A 40 3.74 7.68 -11.40
CA ARG A 40 4.54 6.48 -11.14
C ARG A 40 5.80 6.69 -11.97
N ASN A 41 6.88 7.17 -11.35
CA ASN A 41 8.20 6.83 -11.88
C ASN A 41 8.31 5.33 -11.61
N ASP A 42 7.86 4.57 -12.60
CA ASP A 42 8.21 3.20 -12.95
C ASP A 42 8.86 2.39 -11.82
N GLY A 43 7.99 1.87 -10.95
CA GLY A 43 8.32 0.84 -9.99
C GLY A 43 8.88 1.38 -8.68
N GLU A 44 8.56 0.64 -7.64
CA GLU A 44 9.26 0.60 -6.37
C GLU A 44 10.75 0.28 -6.61
N ASN A 45 11.49 1.25 -7.12
CA ASN A 45 12.90 1.15 -7.39
C ASN A 45 13.64 1.48 -6.11
N PHE A 46 13.98 0.42 -5.38
CA PHE A 46 14.74 0.47 -4.14
C PHE A 46 16.19 -0.02 -4.36
N LEU A 47 16.72 0.17 -5.57
CA LEU A 47 18.09 -0.25 -5.95
C LEU A 47 19.20 0.59 -5.30
N SER A 48 18.85 1.68 -4.63
CA SER A 48 19.81 2.53 -3.92
C SER A 48 19.18 3.18 -2.71
N TYR A 49 20.01 3.59 -1.76
CA TYR A 49 19.58 4.35 -0.60
C TYR A 49 18.80 5.62 -0.99
N GLU A 50 19.26 6.34 -2.01
CA GLU A 50 18.70 7.61 -2.48
C GLU A 50 17.31 7.41 -3.08
N SER A 51 17.13 6.39 -3.93
CA SER A 51 15.83 6.06 -4.52
C SER A 51 14.83 5.60 -3.46
N ALA A 52 15.29 4.78 -2.50
CA ALA A 52 14.49 4.38 -1.35
C ALA A 52 14.08 5.59 -0.49
N LYS A 53 14.99 6.54 -0.25
CA LYS A 53 14.72 7.74 0.53
C LYS A 53 13.73 8.66 -0.18
N GLU A 54 13.87 8.87 -1.48
CA GLU A 54 12.92 9.65 -2.28
C GLU A 54 11.51 9.07 -2.21
N GLU A 55 11.39 7.75 -2.24
CA GLU A 55 10.11 7.06 -2.09
C GLU A 55 9.53 7.24 -0.68
N ILE A 56 10.34 7.23 0.38
CA ILE A 56 9.89 7.58 1.74
C ILE A 56 9.37 9.02 1.78
N ASP A 57 10.13 9.98 1.25
CA ASP A 57 9.78 11.41 1.24
C ASP A 57 8.45 11.62 0.49
N ARG A 58 8.25 10.91 -0.63
CA ARG A 58 6.99 10.89 -1.37
C ARG A 58 5.83 10.38 -0.50
N ARG A 59 6.01 9.27 0.21
CA ARG A 59 4.95 8.71 1.08
C ARG A 59 4.61 9.59 2.27
N ILE A 60 5.57 10.34 2.79
CA ILE A 60 5.34 11.36 3.83
C ILE A 60 4.44 12.46 3.27
N ALA A 61 4.81 13.06 2.13
CA ALA A 61 4.02 14.10 1.49
C ALA A 61 2.60 13.62 1.08
N GLU A 62 2.47 12.35 0.67
CA GLU A 62 1.17 11.74 0.40
C GLU A 62 0.32 11.62 1.65
N SER A 63 0.91 11.19 2.77
CA SER A 63 0.21 11.05 4.04
C SER A 63 -0.30 12.41 4.55
N GLU A 64 0.50 13.47 4.41
CA GLU A 64 0.08 14.84 4.71
C GLU A 64 -1.11 15.27 3.84
N ASN A 65 -1.05 15.01 2.53
CA ASN A 65 -2.15 15.32 1.62
C ASN A 65 -3.43 14.52 1.96
N HIS A 66 -3.30 13.26 2.37
CA HIS A 66 -4.43 12.44 2.79
C HIS A 66 -5.12 13.02 4.03
N MET A 67 -4.36 13.54 5.00
CA MET A 67 -4.93 14.22 6.17
C MET A 67 -5.74 15.44 5.74
N MET A 68 -5.19 16.28 4.85
CA MET A 68 -5.91 17.45 4.32
C MET A 68 -7.19 17.07 3.57
N ILE A 69 -7.17 15.98 2.80
CA ILE A 69 -8.36 15.48 2.09
C ILE A 69 -9.41 14.97 3.07
N GLN A 70 -9.01 14.29 4.14
CA GLN A 70 -9.92 13.81 5.17
C GLN A 70 -10.61 14.97 5.90
N GLU A 71 -9.88 16.03 6.24
CA GLU A 71 -10.45 17.24 6.85
C GLU A 71 -11.52 17.88 5.97
N ARG A 72 -11.30 17.92 4.64
CA ARG A 72 -12.24 18.48 3.66
C ARG A 72 -13.45 17.59 3.36
N ASN A 73 -13.36 16.29 3.68
CA ASN A 73 -14.39 15.29 3.39
C ASN A 73 -15.02 14.73 4.66
N PHE A 74 -15.38 15.63 5.58
CA PHE A 74 -16.00 15.27 6.84
C PHE A 74 -17.21 14.34 6.63
N GLY A 75 -17.20 13.19 7.32
CA GLY A 75 -18.28 12.20 7.25
C GLY A 75 -18.03 11.04 6.29
N LYS A 76 -17.12 11.17 5.32
CA LYS A 76 -16.77 10.09 4.36
C LYS A 76 -15.67 9.17 4.89
N VAL A 77 -15.66 7.94 4.36
CA VAL A 77 -14.48 7.06 4.42
C VAL A 77 -13.56 7.42 3.26
N ILE A 78 -12.28 7.62 3.54
CA ILE A 78 -11.27 7.95 2.54
C ILE A 78 -10.43 6.71 2.28
N LEU A 79 -10.43 6.23 1.04
CA LEU A 79 -9.60 5.12 0.62
C LEU A 79 -8.30 5.64 0.01
N CYS A 80 -7.18 5.19 0.53
CA CYS A 80 -5.84 5.55 0.06
C CYS A 80 -5.12 4.33 -0.48
N GLU A 81 -4.35 4.50 -1.56
CA GLU A 81 -3.49 3.45 -2.10
C GLU A 81 -2.09 3.51 -1.51
N SER A 82 -1.69 2.44 -0.80
CA SER A 82 -0.38 2.29 -0.17
C SER A 82 -0.04 3.36 0.87
N CYS A 83 0.90 3.03 1.75
CA CYS A 83 1.36 3.91 2.83
C CYS A 83 2.85 3.73 3.11
N MET A 84 3.37 4.42 4.12
CA MET A 84 4.78 4.28 4.54
C MET A 84 5.19 2.83 4.88
N TYR A 85 4.27 1.98 5.33
CA TYR A 85 4.55 0.57 5.60
C TYR A 85 4.73 -0.26 4.32
N ASP A 86 4.14 0.15 3.19
CA ASP A 86 4.43 -0.46 1.89
C ASP A 86 5.90 -0.21 1.56
N THR A 87 6.37 1.04 1.64
CA THR A 87 7.78 1.40 1.44
C THR A 87 8.71 0.62 2.36
N ARG A 88 8.36 0.46 3.65
CA ARG A 88 9.14 -0.37 4.59
C ARG A 88 9.26 -1.83 4.14
N SER A 89 8.17 -2.38 3.61
CA SER A 89 8.13 -3.75 3.09
C SER A 89 9.04 -3.91 1.87
N TYR A 90 9.07 -2.91 0.99
CA TYR A 90 9.97 -2.92 -0.17
C TYR A 90 11.43 -2.73 0.19
N ILE A 91 11.77 -1.85 1.13
CA ILE A 91 13.14 -1.72 1.66
C ILE A 91 13.61 -3.06 2.24
N SER A 92 12.74 -3.74 2.99
CA SER A 92 13.05 -5.06 3.54
C SER A 92 13.26 -6.11 2.44
N ALA A 93 12.51 -6.05 1.35
CA ALA A 93 12.72 -6.93 0.19
C ALA A 93 14.01 -6.61 -0.59
N ALA A 94 14.38 -5.33 -0.70
CA ALA A 94 15.63 -4.87 -1.31
C ALA A 94 16.84 -5.34 -0.49
N LEU A 95 16.77 -5.24 0.84
CA LEU A 95 17.79 -5.81 1.74
C LEU A 95 17.97 -7.32 1.53
N LYS A 96 16.87 -8.08 1.43
CA LYS A 96 16.90 -9.52 1.14
C LYS A 96 17.40 -9.87 -0.28
N SER A 97 17.50 -8.88 -1.16
CA SER A 97 17.95 -9.04 -2.55
C SER A 97 19.37 -8.52 -2.77
N ASP A 98 20.08 -8.11 -1.70
CA ASP A 98 21.38 -7.43 -1.74
C ASP A 98 21.37 -6.11 -2.54
N ASP A 99 20.18 -5.53 -2.78
CA ASP A 99 20.01 -4.24 -3.46
C ASP A 99 20.31 -3.07 -2.48
N LEU A 100 20.23 -3.32 -1.17
CA LEU A 100 20.59 -2.40 -0.09
C LEU A 100 21.42 -3.13 0.96
N THR A 101 22.35 -2.42 1.59
CA THR A 101 23.07 -2.91 2.77
C THR A 101 22.22 -2.81 4.03
N GLU A 102 22.56 -3.59 5.07
CA GLU A 102 21.92 -3.48 6.39
C GLU A 102 22.04 -2.05 6.98
N GLU A 103 23.17 -1.39 6.79
CA GLU A 103 23.40 -0.02 7.28
C GLU A 103 22.47 0.99 6.58
N GLU A 104 22.30 0.86 5.26
CA GLU A 104 21.38 1.71 4.49
C GLU A 104 19.93 1.47 4.89
N ALA A 105 19.51 0.20 4.98
CA ALA A 105 18.16 -0.16 5.40
C ALA A 105 17.85 0.36 6.80
N LEU A 106 18.78 0.23 7.75
CA LEU A 106 18.61 0.75 9.11
C LEU A 106 18.41 2.26 9.13
N LYS A 107 19.25 3.02 8.41
CA LYS A 107 19.11 4.49 8.29
C LYS A 107 17.75 4.88 7.71
N LEU A 108 17.25 4.14 6.72
CA LEU A 108 15.95 4.39 6.11
C LEU A 108 14.80 4.08 7.08
N PHE A 109 14.90 2.99 7.86
CA PHE A 109 13.90 2.68 8.89
C PHE A 109 13.88 3.73 10.00
N GLU A 110 15.05 4.14 10.50
CA GLU A 110 15.16 5.24 11.46
C GLU A 110 14.58 6.54 10.92
N TYR A 111 14.77 6.82 9.63
CA TYR A 111 14.20 7.97 8.96
C TYR A 111 12.66 7.93 8.94
N GLN A 112 12.06 6.78 8.65
CA GLN A 112 10.61 6.57 8.72
C GLN A 112 10.05 6.61 10.15
N ASP A 113 10.86 6.23 11.14
CA ASP A 113 10.42 6.07 12.52
C ASP A 113 10.53 7.34 13.37
N LYS A 114 10.91 8.48 12.77
CA LYS A 114 11.01 9.77 13.47
C LYS A 114 9.68 10.16 14.13
N GLU A 115 9.78 10.69 15.35
CA GLU A 115 8.63 11.00 16.23
C GLU A 115 7.61 11.97 15.58
N HIS A 116 8.09 12.98 14.85
CA HIS A 116 7.21 13.95 14.17
C HIS A 116 6.38 13.34 13.02
N LEU A 117 6.65 12.09 12.62
CA LEU A 117 5.88 11.37 11.60
C LEU A 117 4.79 10.46 12.21
N VAL A 118 4.70 10.36 13.54
CA VAL A 118 3.75 9.46 14.23
C VAL A 118 2.30 9.75 13.86
N ASP A 119 1.95 11.04 13.68
CA ASP A 119 0.60 11.46 13.32
C ASP A 119 0.25 11.13 11.85
N LEU A 120 1.27 10.96 11.00
CA LEU A 120 1.09 10.57 9.60
C LEU A 120 0.86 9.06 9.45
N ARG A 121 1.12 8.26 10.49
CA ARG A 121 1.01 6.80 10.42
C ARG A 121 -0.45 6.37 10.20
N PRO A 122 -0.68 5.43 9.28
CA PRO A 122 -2.00 4.81 9.11
C PRO A 122 -2.56 4.29 10.43
N LYS A 123 -3.85 4.50 10.69
CA LYS A 123 -4.56 3.83 11.79
C LYS A 123 -5.44 2.68 11.34
N ASN A 124 -5.88 2.67 10.08
CA ASN A 124 -6.64 1.57 9.50
C ASN A 124 -6.00 1.13 8.18
N MET A 125 -5.77 -0.18 8.07
CA MET A 125 -5.19 -0.80 6.88
C MET A 125 -5.98 -2.03 6.49
N ILE A 126 -6.14 -2.23 5.18
CA ILE A 126 -6.59 -3.47 4.59
C ILE A 126 -5.41 -4.04 3.82
N PHE A 127 -4.87 -5.14 4.32
CA PHE A 127 -3.75 -5.80 3.69
C PHE A 127 -4.23 -6.87 2.73
N ILE A 128 -3.82 -6.69 1.47
CA ILE A 128 -4.22 -7.49 0.32
C ILE A 128 -3.00 -8.27 -0.13
N ASN A 129 -2.99 -9.58 0.14
CA ASN A 129 -1.91 -10.45 -0.29
C ASN A 129 -2.47 -11.64 -1.07
N TYR A 130 -2.34 -11.59 -2.39
CA TYR A 130 -2.64 -12.74 -3.23
C TYR A 130 -1.44 -13.65 -3.33
N PRO A 131 -1.64 -14.97 -3.56
CA PRO A 131 -0.54 -15.82 -3.98
C PRO A 131 0.14 -15.23 -5.21
N VAL A 132 1.49 -15.19 -5.23
CA VAL A 132 2.29 -14.49 -6.26
C VAL A 132 1.93 -14.88 -7.69
N ARG A 133 1.54 -16.13 -7.93
CA ARG A 133 1.02 -16.59 -9.24
C ARG A 133 -0.16 -15.78 -9.78
N TYR A 134 -1.02 -15.24 -8.91
CA TYR A 134 -2.13 -14.38 -9.32
C TYR A 134 -1.68 -12.96 -9.57
N ILE A 135 -0.78 -12.44 -8.72
CA ILE A 135 -0.14 -11.14 -8.90
C ILE A 135 0.50 -11.07 -10.29
N GLN A 136 1.28 -12.09 -10.67
CA GLN A 136 1.89 -12.20 -11.99
C GLN A 136 0.89 -12.13 -13.13
N ARG A 137 -0.24 -12.83 -13.02
CA ARG A 137 -1.29 -12.79 -14.06
C ARG A 137 -1.86 -11.38 -14.23
N PHE A 138 -1.95 -10.60 -13.16
CA PHE A 138 -2.38 -9.20 -13.24
C PHE A 138 -1.30 -8.29 -13.81
N LEU A 139 -0.04 -8.50 -13.42
CA LEU A 139 1.11 -7.74 -13.90
C LEU A 139 1.37 -7.97 -15.40
N GLN A 140 1.29 -9.22 -15.86
CA GLN A 140 1.37 -9.56 -17.29
C GLN A 140 0.33 -8.79 -18.13
N ARG A 141 -0.88 -8.56 -17.61
CA ARG A 141 -1.90 -7.75 -18.31
C ARG A 141 -1.50 -6.27 -18.43
N ARG A 142 -0.73 -5.74 -17.47
CA ARG A 142 -0.19 -4.35 -17.51
C ARG A 142 0.99 -4.21 -18.46
N GLN A 143 1.73 -5.29 -18.69
CA GLN A 143 2.83 -5.30 -19.66
C GLN A 143 2.32 -4.95 -21.07
N TYR A 144 1.13 -5.43 -21.44
CA TYR A 144 0.49 -5.10 -22.71
C TYR A 144 -0.02 -3.65 -22.80
N SER A 145 -0.23 -2.97 -21.67
CA SER A 145 -0.63 -1.56 -21.64
C SER A 145 0.53 -0.58 -21.49
N GLY A 146 1.78 -1.06 -21.48
CA GLY A 146 2.98 -0.24 -21.34
C GLY A 146 3.16 0.36 -19.94
N SER A 147 2.50 -0.19 -18.91
CA SER A 147 2.52 0.31 -17.53
C SER A 147 3.18 -0.68 -16.57
N PHE A 148 4.21 -1.39 -17.05
CA PHE A 148 4.92 -2.41 -16.31
C PHE A 148 5.94 -1.78 -15.36
N GLY A 149 5.85 -2.11 -14.08
CA GLY A 149 6.75 -1.62 -13.05
C GLY A 149 8.06 -2.41 -12.97
N PHE A 150 8.94 -1.96 -12.09
CA PHE A 150 10.25 -2.56 -11.83
C PHE A 150 10.16 -3.99 -11.31
N ARG A 151 10.91 -4.92 -11.93
CA ARG A 151 10.99 -6.36 -11.57
C ARG A 151 9.64 -7.05 -11.38
N GLU A 152 8.58 -6.53 -12.00
CA GLU A 152 7.23 -7.08 -11.94
C GLU A 152 7.12 -8.44 -12.69
N ASP A 153 8.15 -8.83 -13.43
CA ASP A 153 8.34 -10.12 -14.10
C ASP A 153 9.20 -11.11 -13.29
N ASP A 154 9.95 -10.62 -12.30
CA ASP A 154 10.83 -11.42 -11.46
C ASP A 154 10.02 -12.10 -10.33
N ILE A 155 9.75 -13.38 -10.52
CA ILE A 155 9.00 -14.22 -9.57
C ILE A 155 9.65 -14.25 -8.19
N GLU A 156 10.98 -14.34 -8.15
CA GLU A 156 11.73 -14.46 -6.90
C GLU A 156 11.67 -13.17 -6.12
N TYR A 157 11.83 -12.03 -6.82
CA TYR A 157 11.60 -10.71 -6.24
C TYR A 157 10.18 -10.53 -5.72
N LEU A 158 9.16 -10.91 -6.49
CA LEU A 158 7.76 -10.81 -6.04
C LEU A 158 7.45 -11.67 -4.80
N ASN A 159 8.07 -12.86 -4.69
CA ASN A 159 7.97 -13.68 -3.47
C ASN A 159 8.63 -12.97 -2.29
N ARG A 160 9.86 -12.46 -2.45
CA ARG A 160 10.55 -11.68 -1.40
C ARG A 160 9.73 -10.48 -0.93
N VAL A 161 9.14 -9.74 -1.87
CA VAL A 161 8.24 -8.62 -1.56
C VAL A 161 7.03 -9.10 -0.77
N SER A 162 6.32 -10.13 -1.24
CA SER A 162 5.15 -10.68 -0.54
C SER A 162 5.47 -11.14 0.89
N GLU A 163 6.61 -11.80 1.09
CA GLU A 163 7.10 -12.21 2.41
C GLU A 163 7.44 -11.00 3.30
N SER A 164 8.16 -10.01 2.76
CA SER A 164 8.49 -8.79 3.51
C SER A 164 7.26 -7.98 3.91
N PHE A 165 6.20 -7.96 3.10
CA PHE A 165 4.90 -7.41 3.49
C PHE A 165 4.27 -8.19 4.65
N GLU A 166 4.26 -9.51 4.57
CA GLU A 166 3.72 -10.36 5.64
C GLU A 166 4.46 -10.19 6.97
N GLU A 167 5.77 -9.97 6.95
CA GLU A 167 6.57 -9.68 8.13
C GLU A 167 6.31 -8.27 8.65
N SER A 168 6.45 -7.25 7.78
CA SER A 168 6.36 -5.84 8.18
C SER A 168 5.00 -5.47 8.72
N ILE A 169 3.92 -6.03 8.16
CA ILE A 169 2.53 -5.69 8.52
C ILE A 169 2.03 -6.45 9.76
N LYS A 170 2.66 -7.56 10.17
CA LYS A 170 2.25 -8.26 11.40
C LYS A 170 2.59 -7.49 12.66
N ASP A 171 3.66 -6.70 12.61
CA ASP A 171 4.24 -6.06 13.79
C ASP A 171 3.95 -4.55 13.88
N VAL A 172 3.02 -4.03 13.06
CA VAL A 172 2.62 -2.61 13.13
C VAL A 172 1.77 -2.33 14.37
N GLY A 173 2.43 -1.87 15.44
CA GLY A 173 1.76 -1.46 16.68
C GLY A 173 0.84 -0.25 16.48
N GLY A 174 -0.33 -0.28 17.13
CA GLY A 174 -1.27 0.86 17.13
C GLY A 174 -2.07 1.06 15.83
N VAL A 175 -2.03 0.08 14.92
CA VAL A 175 -2.76 0.11 13.65
C VAL A 175 -3.78 -1.03 13.61
N SER A 176 -5.02 -0.73 13.21
CA SER A 176 -6.02 -1.76 12.92
C SER A 176 -5.80 -2.31 11.52
N VAL A 177 -5.39 -3.59 11.42
CA VAL A 177 -5.11 -4.25 10.15
C VAL A 177 -6.13 -5.35 9.87
N HIS A 178 -6.77 -5.28 8.71
CA HIS A 178 -7.63 -6.33 8.18
C HIS A 178 -6.85 -7.16 7.15
N PHE A 179 -6.54 -8.40 7.48
CA PHE A 179 -5.80 -9.32 6.62
C PHE A 179 -6.73 -10.05 5.66
N LEU A 180 -6.49 -9.89 4.35
CA LEU A 180 -7.21 -10.62 3.31
C LEU A 180 -6.27 -11.67 2.70
N ARG A 181 -6.46 -12.92 3.16
CA ARG A 181 -5.68 -14.11 2.78
C ARG A 181 -6.64 -15.24 2.35
N ASP A 182 -6.91 -15.31 1.06
CA ASP A 182 -7.70 -16.33 0.39
C ASP A 182 -6.80 -16.96 -0.70
N PRO A 183 -6.43 -18.23 -0.55
CA PRO A 183 -5.63 -18.94 -1.55
C PRO A 183 -6.35 -19.12 -2.90
N HIS A 184 -7.67 -18.85 -2.98
CA HIS A 184 -8.51 -19.02 -4.15
C HIS A 184 -8.74 -17.73 -4.97
N GLY A 185 -8.51 -16.57 -4.36
CA GLY A 185 -8.36 -15.27 -5.05
C GLY A 185 -9.65 -14.46 -5.28
N PHE A 186 -9.43 -13.15 -5.48
CA PHE A 186 -10.38 -12.03 -5.65
C PHE A 186 -11.10 -11.54 -4.37
N TYR A 187 -10.44 -10.63 -3.63
CA TYR A 187 -10.90 -10.11 -2.33
C TYR A 187 -11.93 -8.97 -2.38
N ILE A 188 -12.44 -8.60 -3.54
CA ILE A 188 -13.27 -7.39 -3.62
C ILE A 188 -14.50 -7.47 -2.71
N SER A 189 -15.11 -8.66 -2.56
CA SER A 189 -16.21 -8.90 -1.63
C SER A 189 -15.81 -8.73 -0.16
N ASP A 190 -14.58 -9.09 0.19
CA ASP A 190 -14.08 -8.99 1.56
C ASP A 190 -13.73 -7.54 1.90
N VAL A 191 -13.07 -6.84 0.97
CA VAL A 191 -12.84 -5.39 1.08
C VAL A 191 -14.18 -4.66 1.19
N ASP A 192 -15.15 -4.99 0.32
CA ASP A 192 -16.50 -4.43 0.35
C ASP A 192 -17.17 -4.63 1.70
N THR A 193 -17.06 -5.83 2.28
CA THR A 193 -17.60 -6.16 3.61
C THR A 193 -16.98 -5.29 4.70
N VAL A 194 -15.67 -5.06 4.67
CA VAL A 194 -14.98 -4.16 5.61
C VAL A 194 -15.49 -2.73 5.43
N ILE A 195 -15.54 -2.22 4.19
CA ILE A 195 -15.99 -0.85 3.92
C ILE A 195 -17.45 -0.64 4.34
N ARG A 196 -18.35 -1.58 4.06
CA ARG A 196 -19.76 -1.56 4.48
C ARG A 196 -19.92 -1.38 5.99
N LYS A 197 -19.13 -2.11 6.78
CA LYS A 197 -19.09 -1.97 8.24
C LYS A 197 -18.64 -0.56 8.65
N MET A 198 -17.62 -0.01 7.98
CA MET A 198 -17.09 1.32 8.30
C MET A 198 -18.04 2.46 7.95
N ILE A 199 -18.83 2.33 6.88
CA ILE A 199 -19.86 3.31 6.50
C ILE A 199 -21.22 3.07 7.18
N GLY A 200 -21.38 1.98 7.95
CA GLY A 200 -22.58 1.68 8.73
C GLY A 200 -23.74 1.08 7.91
N ILE A 201 -23.44 0.37 6.81
CA ILE A 201 -24.43 -0.31 5.98
C ILE A 201 -24.34 -1.82 6.21
N SER A 202 -25.35 -2.42 6.86
CA SER A 202 -25.45 -3.87 7.09
C SER A 202 -25.90 -4.64 5.86
#